data_AF-A0A2W2B4Z8-F1
#
_entry.id   AF-A0A2W2B4Z8-F1
#
_cell.length_a   1.000
_cell.length_b   1.000
_cell.length_c   1.000
_cell.angle_alpha   90.00
_cell.angle_beta   90.00
_cell.angle_gamma   90.00
#
_symmetry.space_group_name_H-M   'P 1'
#
loop_
_entity.id
_entity.type
_entity.pdbx_description
1 polymer ?
#
loop_
_entity_poly.entity_id
_entity_poly.type
_entity_poly.pdbx_seq_one_letter_code
_entity_poly.pdbx_strand_id
1 'polypeptide(L)'
;MSRAGLGGRLGTRGQRALAVELLRAGIGIAHLLGARRALGRPAVLGRVLGVRQLGQAALVLRAGTADAHTVSALVDATHGVTMVPLALIDRQSRRFAVRQLWIATLLTVLEVALVGRGRR
;
A
#
# COMPACT_ATOMS: atom_id res chain seq x y z
N MET A 1 0.31 34.47 -10.52
CA MET A 1 0.18 33.46 -9.43
C MET A 1 1.43 33.52 -8.56
N SER A 2 1.29 33.74 -7.25
CA SER A 2 2.43 34.03 -6.36
C SER A 2 3.22 32.77 -5.97
N ARG A 3 4.57 32.86 -5.96
CA ARG A 3 5.51 31.76 -5.61
C ARG A 3 5.19 31.11 -4.25
N ALA A 4 4.62 31.86 -3.32
CA ALA A 4 4.18 31.36 -2.00
C ALA A 4 3.09 30.25 -2.11
N GLY A 5 2.19 30.35 -3.09
CA GLY A 5 1.11 29.37 -3.29
C GLY A 5 1.56 28.07 -3.99
N LEU A 6 2.73 28.06 -4.62
CA LEU A 6 3.33 26.85 -5.20
C LEU A 6 4.05 26.05 -4.10
N GLY A 7 4.81 26.72 -3.24
CA GLY A 7 5.49 26.10 -2.09
C GLY A 7 4.54 25.39 -1.13
N GLY A 8 3.41 26.03 -0.78
CA GLY A 8 2.39 25.40 0.08
C GLY A 8 1.74 24.15 -0.53
N ARG A 9 1.44 24.17 -1.83
CA ARG A 9 0.86 23.01 -2.52
C ARG A 9 1.83 21.84 -2.63
N LEU A 10 3.10 22.11 -2.93
CA LEU A 10 4.15 21.09 -2.95
C LEU A 10 4.37 20.48 -1.56
N GLY A 11 4.35 21.30 -0.50
CA GLY A 11 4.45 20.85 0.90
C GLY A 11 3.30 19.92 1.30
N THR A 12 2.05 20.30 1.02
CA THR A 12 0.89 19.44 1.33
C THR A 12 0.87 18.13 0.54
N ARG A 13 1.37 18.13 -0.71
CA ARG A 13 1.51 16.90 -1.51
C ARG A 13 2.56 15.98 -0.92
N GLY A 14 3.74 16.51 -0.57
CA GLY A 14 4.81 15.74 0.07
C GLY A 14 4.37 15.13 1.40
N GLN A 15 3.65 15.87 2.23
CA GLN A 15 3.08 15.36 3.49
C GLN A 15 2.08 14.23 3.26
N ARG A 16 1.19 14.35 2.26
CA ARG A 16 0.22 13.30 1.94
C ARG A 16 0.89 12.03 1.38
N ALA A 17 1.90 12.20 0.52
CA ALA A 17 2.70 11.08 0.01
C ALA A 17 3.38 10.35 1.18
N LEU A 18 4.05 11.10 2.06
CA LEU A 18 4.66 10.54 3.27
C LEU A 18 3.64 9.79 4.14
N ALA A 19 2.45 10.35 4.34
CA ALA A 19 1.40 9.70 5.12
C ALA A 19 0.96 8.35 4.52
N VAL A 20 0.85 8.24 3.20
CA VAL A 20 0.53 6.97 2.52
C VAL A 20 1.64 5.94 2.72
N GLU A 21 2.90 6.35 2.59
CA GLU A 21 4.02 5.42 2.79
C GLU A 21 4.20 5.01 4.26
N LEU A 22 3.94 5.91 5.21
CA LEU A 22 3.92 5.58 6.63
C LEU A 22 2.79 4.60 6.98
N LEU A 23 1.60 4.81 6.39
CA LEU A 23 0.49 3.86 6.54
C LEU A 23 0.88 2.49 5.99
N ARG A 24 1.44 2.44 4.77
CA ARG A 24 1.92 1.20 4.14
C ARG A 24 2.96 0.51 5.02
N ALA A 25 3.94 1.25 5.54
CA ALA A 25 4.95 0.71 6.45
C ALA A 25 4.33 0.17 7.75
N GLY A 26 3.39 0.91 8.35
CA GLY A 26 2.67 0.47 9.55
C GLY A 26 1.88 -0.82 9.34
N ILE A 27 1.20 -0.96 8.19
CA ILE A 27 0.53 -2.20 7.79
C ILE A 27 1.54 -3.34 7.65
N GLY A 28 2.72 -3.07 7.07
CA GLY A 28 3.80 -4.05 6.96
C GLY A 28 4.28 -4.55 8.32
N ILE A 29 4.55 -3.63 9.24
CA ILE A 29 4.95 -3.94 10.63
C ILE A 29 3.87 -4.78 11.33
N ALA A 30 2.59 -4.40 11.20
CA ALA A 30 1.48 -5.15 11.79
C ALA A 30 1.43 -6.61 11.30
N HIS A 31 1.70 -6.85 10.01
CA HIS A 31 1.79 -8.19 9.46
C HIS A 31 2.98 -8.99 10.01
N LEU A 32 4.15 -8.37 10.15
CA LEU A 32 5.32 -9.01 10.75
C LEU A 32 5.08 -9.38 12.22
N LEU A 33 4.52 -8.45 13.00
CA LEU A 33 4.19 -8.69 14.41
C LEU A 33 3.12 -9.77 14.56
N GLY A 34 2.08 -9.74 13.74
CA GLY A 34 1.06 -10.78 13.71
C GLY A 34 1.63 -12.16 13.36
N ALA A 35 2.58 -12.21 12.41
CA ALA A 35 3.24 -13.45 12.00
C ALA A 35 4.13 -14.06 13.09
N ARG A 36 4.60 -13.28 14.08
CA ARG A 36 5.35 -13.82 15.24
C ARG A 36 4.49 -14.66 16.16
N ARG A 37 3.16 -14.42 16.16
CA ARG A 37 2.19 -15.13 17.01
C ARG A 37 1.46 -16.28 16.28
N ALA A 38 1.71 -16.44 14.99
CA ALA A 38 1.06 -17.44 14.15
C ALA A 38 2.02 -18.59 13.81
N LEU A 39 1.47 -19.76 13.49
CA LEU A 39 2.21 -20.93 12.98
C LEU A 39 1.70 -21.32 11.59
N GLY A 40 2.53 -22.04 10.84
CA GLY A 40 2.19 -22.55 9.51
C GLY A 40 1.95 -21.48 8.45
N ARG A 41 1.01 -21.74 7.53
CA ARG A 41 0.71 -20.91 6.35
C ARG A 41 0.40 -19.42 6.69
N PRO A 42 -0.40 -19.08 7.73
CA PRO A 42 -0.63 -17.69 8.12
C PRO A 42 0.64 -16.93 8.53
N ALA A 43 1.61 -17.59 9.14
CA ALA A 43 2.87 -16.97 9.55
C ALA A 43 3.72 -16.59 8.33
N VAL A 44 3.82 -17.49 7.35
CA VAL A 44 4.56 -17.25 6.10
C VAL A 44 3.92 -16.11 5.31
N LEU A 45 2.60 -16.16 5.12
CA LEU A 45 1.86 -15.13 4.41
C LEU A 45 2.01 -13.75 5.09
N GLY A 46 1.93 -13.70 6.42
CA GLY A 46 2.17 -12.47 7.17
C GLY A 46 3.59 -11.92 6.99
N ARG A 47 4.62 -12.78 7.00
CA ARG A 47 6.01 -12.33 6.77
C ARG A 47 6.22 -11.78 5.36
N VAL A 48 5.78 -12.51 4.34
CA VAL A 48 5.92 -12.10 2.93
C VAL A 48 5.22 -10.77 2.68
N LEU A 49 3.99 -10.61 3.18
CA LEU A 49 3.27 -9.35 3.07
C LEU A 49 3.96 -8.23 3.83
N GLY A 50 4.42 -8.49 5.05
CA GLY A 50 5.15 -7.51 5.85
C GLY A 50 6.37 -6.95 5.12
N VAL A 51 7.18 -7.86 4.56
CA VAL A 51 8.36 -7.49 3.75
C VAL A 51 7.96 -6.74 2.48
N ARG A 52 6.92 -7.18 1.76
CA ARG A 52 6.40 -6.49 0.57
C ARG A 52 6.03 -5.04 0.87
N GLN A 53 5.23 -4.81 1.91
CA GLN A 53 4.76 -3.47 2.24
C GLN A 53 5.91 -2.54 2.65
N LEU A 54 6.86 -3.04 3.45
CA LEU A 54 8.04 -2.27 3.85
C LEU A 54 8.96 -1.97 2.67
N GLY A 55 9.21 -2.97 1.81
CA GLY A 55 10.02 -2.81 0.61
C GLY A 55 9.40 -1.80 -0.35
N GLN A 56 8.09 -1.89 -0.60
CA GLN A 56 7.37 -0.95 -1.47
C GLN A 56 7.39 0.47 -0.88
N ALA A 57 7.15 0.64 0.43
CA ALA A 57 7.23 1.95 1.08
C ALA A 57 8.64 2.57 0.95
N ALA A 58 9.69 1.78 1.20
CA ALA A 58 11.07 2.25 1.07
C ALA A 58 11.42 2.64 -0.36
N LEU A 59 11.03 1.83 -1.36
CA LEU A 59 11.30 2.10 -2.77
C LEU A 59 10.56 3.34 -3.27
N VAL A 60 9.28 3.50 -2.90
CA VAL A 60 8.46 4.66 -3.30
C VAL A 60 9.00 5.94 -2.65
N LEU A 61 9.31 5.92 -1.35
CA LEU A 61 9.93 7.05 -0.66
C LEU A 61 11.28 7.43 -1.28
N ARG A 62 12.11 6.44 -1.62
CA ARG A 62 13.41 6.67 -2.25
C ARG A 62 13.28 7.27 -3.66
N ALA A 63 12.30 6.82 -4.43
CA ALA A 63 12.06 7.34 -5.77
C ALA A 63 11.49 8.76 -5.73
N GLY A 64 10.51 9.01 -4.86
CA GLY A 64 9.91 10.34 -4.67
C GLY A 64 9.15 10.88 -5.88
N THR A 65 8.73 10.02 -6.83
CA THR A 65 8.08 10.42 -8.08
C THR A 65 6.61 10.01 -8.14
N ALA A 66 5.80 10.73 -8.94
CA ALA A 66 4.41 10.37 -9.20
C ALA A 66 4.26 9.03 -9.93
N ASP A 67 5.24 8.68 -10.78
CA ASP A 67 5.25 7.40 -11.48
C ASP A 67 5.50 6.24 -10.51
N ALA A 68 6.34 6.42 -9.48
CA ALA A 68 6.52 5.42 -8.43
C ALA A 68 5.21 5.13 -7.69
N HIS A 69 4.43 6.16 -7.36
CA HIS A 69 3.09 6.01 -6.77
C HIS A 69 2.10 5.32 -7.74
N THR A 70 2.20 5.58 -9.05
CA THR A 70 1.36 4.91 -10.06
C THR A 70 1.68 3.42 -10.15
N VAL A 71 2.97 3.07 -10.21
CA VAL A 71 3.42 1.67 -10.21
C VAL A 71 3.02 0.98 -8.90
N SER A 72 3.19 1.66 -7.76
CA SER A 72 2.73 1.19 -6.44
C SER A 72 1.22 0.85 -6.44
N ALA A 73 0.40 1.74 -7.02
CA ALA A 73 -1.04 1.53 -7.16
C ALA A 73 -1.38 0.30 -8.02
N LEU A 74 -0.68 0.11 -9.14
CA LEU A 74 -0.87 -1.04 -10.03
C LEU A 74 -0.51 -2.36 -9.35
N VAL A 75 0.61 -2.37 -8.61
CA VAL A 75 1.07 -3.53 -7.84
C VAL A 75 0.04 -3.91 -6.77
N ASP A 76 -0.58 -2.93 -6.10
CA ASP A 76 -1.65 -3.18 -5.13
C ASP A 76 -2.95 -3.62 -5.78
N ALA A 77 -3.36 -3.00 -6.89
CA ALA A 77 -4.57 -3.38 -7.61
C ALA A 77 -4.47 -4.83 -8.10
N THR A 78 -3.33 -5.19 -8.69
CA THR A 78 -3.05 -6.55 -9.18
C THR A 78 -3.08 -7.55 -8.04
N HIS A 79 -2.46 -7.22 -6.90
CA HIS A 79 -2.54 -8.05 -5.71
C HIS A 79 -3.99 -8.25 -5.24
N GLY A 80 -4.78 -7.17 -5.15
CA GLY A 80 -6.20 -7.23 -4.80
C GLY A 80 -6.97 -8.18 -5.71
N VAL A 81 -6.82 -8.06 -7.03
CA VAL A 81 -7.44 -8.96 -8.03
C VAL A 81 -7.06 -10.41 -7.76
N THR A 82 -5.78 -10.72 -7.51
CA THR A 82 -5.35 -12.10 -7.21
C THR A 82 -5.90 -12.65 -5.89
N MET A 83 -6.36 -11.81 -4.97
CA MET A 83 -7.04 -12.26 -3.75
C MET A 83 -8.50 -12.67 -4.00
N VAL A 84 -9.12 -12.26 -5.11
CA VAL A 84 -10.53 -12.58 -5.40
C VAL A 84 -10.75 -14.09 -5.56
N PRO A 85 -9.99 -14.82 -6.41
CA PRO A 85 -10.11 -16.27 -6.49
C PRO A 85 -9.86 -16.95 -5.15
N LEU A 86 -8.85 -16.47 -4.39
CA LEU A 86 -8.51 -17.02 -3.09
C LEU A 86 -9.64 -16.82 -2.06
N ALA A 87 -10.32 -15.66 -2.11
CA ALA A 87 -11.45 -15.35 -1.24
C ALA A 87 -12.70 -16.17 -1.57
N LEU A 88 -12.88 -16.55 -2.83
CA LEU A 88 -14.07 -17.28 -3.31
C LEU A 88 -13.91 -18.80 -3.22
N ILE A 89 -12.70 -19.32 -3.48
CA ILE A 89 -12.46 -20.76 -3.67
C ILE A 89 -11.92 -21.42 -2.39
N ASP A 90 -10.97 -20.79 -1.70
CA ASP A 90 -10.30 -21.39 -0.54
C ASP A 90 -10.90 -20.89 0.78
N ARG A 91 -11.78 -21.69 1.38
CA ARG A 91 -12.43 -21.36 2.66
C ARG A 91 -11.45 -21.15 3.81
N GLN A 92 -10.30 -21.82 3.81
CA GLN A 92 -9.31 -21.72 4.89
C GLN A 92 -8.58 -20.37 4.84
N SER A 93 -8.34 -19.83 3.65
CA SER A 93 -7.67 -18.54 3.47
C SER A 93 -8.61 -17.37 3.19
N ARG A 94 -9.92 -17.61 3.02
CA ARG A 94 -10.93 -16.58 2.72
C ARG A 94 -10.84 -15.34 3.60
N ARG A 95 -10.79 -15.50 4.94
CA ARG A 95 -10.72 -14.34 5.86
C ARG A 95 -9.45 -13.52 5.64
N PHE A 96 -8.34 -14.19 5.35
CA PHE A 96 -7.08 -13.54 5.02
C PHE A 96 -7.17 -12.82 3.67
N ALA A 97 -7.69 -13.48 2.63
CA ALA A 97 -7.83 -12.93 1.28
C ALA A 97 -8.73 -11.69 1.26
N VAL A 98 -9.89 -11.73 1.94
CA VAL A 98 -10.80 -10.58 2.06
C VAL A 98 -10.11 -9.40 2.74
N ARG A 99 -9.34 -9.65 3.82
CA ARG A 99 -8.59 -8.59 4.48
C ARG A 99 -7.54 -7.97 3.56
N GLN A 100 -6.81 -8.78 2.81
CA GLN A 100 -5.81 -8.28 1.85
C GLN A 100 -6.46 -7.50 0.71
N LEU A 101 -7.60 -7.97 0.20
CA LEU A 101 -8.38 -7.27 -0.82
C LEU A 101 -8.77 -5.86 -0.35
N TRP A 102 -9.25 -5.72 0.88
CA TRP A 102 -9.60 -4.41 1.44
C TRP A 102 -8.39 -3.49 1.61
N ILE A 103 -7.28 -4.01 2.14
CA ILE A 103 -6.03 -3.25 2.30
C ILE A 103 -5.51 -2.78 0.95
N ALA A 104 -5.45 -3.68 -0.03
CA ALA A 104 -4.99 -3.39 -1.38
C ALA A 104 -5.87 -2.31 -2.03
N THR A 105 -7.19 -2.46 -1.94
CA THR A 105 -8.15 -1.48 -2.48
C THR A 105 -7.95 -0.10 -1.86
N LEU A 106 -7.84 -0.02 -0.53
CA LEU A 106 -7.61 1.23 0.17
C LEU A 106 -6.32 1.91 -0.30
N LEU A 107 -5.22 1.16 -0.36
CA LEU A 107 -3.92 1.70 -0.78
C LEU A 107 -3.95 2.14 -2.25
N THR A 108 -4.53 1.36 -3.15
CA THR A 108 -4.73 1.75 -4.56
C THR A 108 -5.49 3.06 -4.68
N VAL A 109 -6.61 3.22 -3.95
CA VAL A 109 -7.40 4.46 -3.97
C VAL A 109 -6.59 5.66 -3.46
N LEU A 110 -5.82 5.48 -2.38
CA LEU A 110 -4.96 6.53 -1.83
C LEU A 110 -3.87 6.96 -2.83
N GLU A 111 -3.21 6.01 -3.47
CA GLU A 111 -2.18 6.25 -4.48
C GLU A 111 -2.75 6.99 -5.71
N VAL A 112 -3.89 6.52 -6.23
CA VAL A 112 -4.57 7.17 -7.36
C VAL A 112 -5.01 8.59 -6.99
N ALA A 113 -5.51 8.81 -5.77
CA ALA A 113 -5.88 10.15 -5.29
C ALA A 113 -4.67 11.08 -5.09
N LEU A 114 -3.48 10.54 -4.81
CA LEU A 114 -2.23 11.31 -4.77
C LEU A 114 -1.78 11.74 -6.17
N VAL A 115 -1.85 10.83 -7.16
CA VAL A 115 -1.42 11.09 -8.54
C VAL A 115 -2.42 11.99 -9.27
N GLY A 116 -3.72 11.69 -9.19
CA GLY A 116 -4.78 12.38 -9.93
C GLY A 116 -4.97 13.85 -9.54
N ARG A 117 -4.60 14.25 -8.32
CA ARG A 117 -4.61 15.66 -7.90
C ARG A 117 -3.41 16.47 -8.39
N GLY A 118 -2.44 15.84 -9.05
CA GLY A 118 -1.19 16.47 -9.51
C GLY A 118 -1.12 16.81 -11.01
N ARG A 119 -2.15 16.46 -11.81
CA ARG A 119 -2.19 16.67 -13.28
C ARG A 119 -3.12 17.81 -13.74
N ARG A 120 -3.38 18.83 -12.90
CA ARG A 120 -4.11 20.03 -13.32
C ARG A 120 -3.18 21.22 -13.51
#